data_AF-A0A821CFN2-F1
#
_entry.id   AF-A0A821CFN2-F1
#
_cell.length_a   1.000
_cell.length_b   1.000
_cell.length_c   1.000
_cell.angle_alpha   90.00
_cell.angle_beta   90.00
_cell.angle_gamma   90.00
#
_symmetry.space_group_name_H-M   'P 1'
#
loop_
_entity.id
_entity.type
_entity.pdbx_description
1 polymer ?
#
loop_
_entity_poly.entity_id
_entity_poly.type
_entity_poly.pdbx_seq_one_letter_code
_entity_poly.pdbx_strand_id
1 'polypeptide(L)'
;GDEEEGDVAQDAEDAETAKGRIGEMIEQQANDAKDKIEGVKKVIQQEYIPFAHVNASDKPRFVRNRIMKKIERFTTLRKNLFERVYPIKAQLAQKLIDAGYLHYSKFGKFCPVS
;
A
#
# COMPACT_ATOMS: atom_id res chain seq x y z
N GLY A 1 -57.89 25.34 -28.11
CA GLY A 1 -57.62 24.93 -26.74
C GLY A 1 -56.29 24.25 -26.79
N ASP A 2 -55.23 25.00 -26.49
CA ASP A 2 -54.58 25.00 -25.15
C ASP A 2 -53.70 23.75 -25.07
N GLU A 3 -52.43 23.79 -25.50
CA GLU A 3 -51.28 24.43 -24.82
C GLU A 3 -51.19 24.08 -23.33
N GLU A 4 -50.90 22.82 -23.02
CA GLU A 4 -50.20 22.44 -21.77
C GLU A 4 -48.79 21.94 -22.12
N GLU A 5 -47.92 22.86 -22.54
CA GLU A 5 -46.47 22.72 -22.37
C GLU A 5 -46.04 23.67 -21.24
N GLY A 6 -46.16 23.20 -20.01
CA GLY A 6 -45.82 24.00 -18.84
C GLY A 6 -45.28 23.11 -17.72
N ASP A 7 -44.03 23.38 -17.35
CA ASP A 7 -43.48 23.18 -16.00
C ASP A 7 -42.59 21.96 -15.70
N VAL A 8 -41.63 21.65 -16.58
CA VAL A 8 -40.52 20.71 -16.26
C VAL A 8 -39.16 21.40 -16.06
N ALA A 9 -39.11 22.74 -15.99
CA ALA A 9 -37.85 23.48 -16.16
C ALA A 9 -37.36 24.29 -14.94
N GLN A 10 -38.01 24.24 -13.77
CA GLN A 10 -37.68 25.16 -12.67
C GLN A 10 -36.79 24.61 -11.54
N ASP A 11 -36.35 23.34 -11.58
CA ASP A 11 -35.50 22.77 -10.52
C ASP A 11 -34.12 22.30 -11.01
N ALA A 12 -33.65 22.87 -12.13
CA ALA A 12 -32.29 22.61 -12.61
C ALA A 12 -31.29 23.48 -11.84
N GLU A 13 -30.45 22.84 -11.01
CA GLU A 13 -29.32 23.51 -10.35
C GLU A 13 -28.42 24.21 -11.39
N ASP A 14 -28.00 25.45 -11.11
CA ASP A 14 -27.07 26.15 -11.99
C ASP A 14 -25.67 25.52 -11.94
N ALA A 15 -24.91 25.68 -13.02
CA ALA A 15 -23.64 25.00 -13.17
C ALA A 15 -22.59 25.36 -12.11
N GLU A 16 -22.65 26.56 -11.53
CA GLU A 16 -21.71 26.98 -10.48
C GLU A 16 -22.08 26.36 -9.14
N THR A 17 -23.37 26.33 -8.80
CA THR A 17 -23.88 25.62 -7.62
C THR A 17 -23.58 24.12 -7.68
N ALA A 18 -23.80 23.49 -8.83
CA ALA A 18 -23.49 22.07 -9.04
C ALA A 18 -21.99 21.78 -8.89
N LYS A 19 -21.11 22.63 -9.45
CA LYS A 19 -19.65 22.51 -9.28
C LYS A 19 -19.24 22.68 -7.83
N GLY A 20 -19.81 23.64 -7.10
CA GLY A 20 -19.54 23.86 -5.68
C GLY A 20 -19.86 22.61 -4.86
N ARG A 21 -21.09 22.10 -5.02
CA ARG A 21 -21.55 20.86 -4.34
C ARG A 21 -20.66 19.66 -4.65
N ILE A 22 -20.32 19.44 -5.92
CA ILE A 22 -19.45 18.32 -6.33
C ILE A 22 -18.03 18.51 -5.79
N GLY A 23 -17.51 19.74 -5.81
CA GLY A 23 -16.20 20.09 -5.28
C GLY A 23 -16.09 19.78 -3.79
N GLU A 24 -17.07 20.20 -3.00
CA GLU A 24 -17.16 19.89 -1.57
C GLU A 24 -17.24 18.38 -1.31
N MET A 25 -18.06 17.66 -2.07
CA MET A 25 -18.15 16.19 -1.95
C MET A 25 -16.81 15.50 -2.23
N ILE A 26 -16.10 15.93 -3.28
CA ILE A 26 -14.78 15.37 -3.63
C ILE A 26 -13.76 15.71 -2.53
N GLU A 27 -13.77 16.93 -2.01
CA GLU A 27 -12.87 17.36 -0.95
C GLU A 27 -13.09 16.56 0.34
N GLN A 28 -14.35 16.39 0.75
CA GLN A 28 -14.72 15.57 1.90
C GLN A 28 -14.21 14.13 1.72
N GLN A 29 -14.49 13.50 0.57
CA GLN A 29 -14.00 12.14 0.29
C GLN A 29 -12.47 12.04 0.30
N ALA A 30 -11.79 13.05 -0.23
CA ALA A 30 -10.33 13.10 -0.24
C ALA A 30 -9.76 13.23 1.17
N ASN A 31 -10.39 14.01 2.04
CA ASN A 31 -9.96 14.19 3.42
C ASN A 31 -10.25 12.93 4.26
N ASP A 32 -11.42 12.31 4.12
CA ASP A 32 -11.74 11.03 4.75
C ASP A 32 -10.73 9.92 4.37
N ALA A 33 -10.33 9.88 3.09
CA ALA A 33 -9.32 8.94 2.62
C ALA A 33 -7.94 9.20 3.25
N LYS A 34 -7.53 10.47 3.37
CA LYS A 34 -6.27 10.85 4.03
C LYS A 34 -6.27 10.43 5.50
N ASP A 35 -7.36 10.65 6.21
CA ASP A 35 -7.47 10.29 7.63
C ASP A 35 -7.38 8.78 7.85
N LYS A 36 -8.04 7.98 7.00
CA LYS A 36 -7.93 6.52 7.00
C LYS A 36 -6.49 6.06 6.74
N ILE A 37 -5.84 6.64 5.73
CA ILE A 37 -4.44 6.34 5.40
C ILE A 37 -3.52 6.67 6.58
N GLU A 38 -3.74 7.81 7.25
CA GLU A 38 -2.93 8.22 8.39
C GLU A 38 -3.14 7.30 9.61
N GLY A 39 -4.37 6.83 9.84
CA GLY A 39 -4.66 5.79 10.82
C GLY A 39 -3.88 4.50 10.55
N VAL A 40 -3.90 4.01 9.31
CA VAL A 40 -3.14 2.81 8.91
C VAL A 40 -1.63 3.02 9.07
N LYS A 41 -1.09 4.18 8.69
CA LYS A 41 0.33 4.48 8.87
C LYS A 41 0.75 4.42 10.34
N LYS A 42 -0.06 4.95 11.26
CA LYS A 42 0.25 4.91 12.71
C LYS A 42 0.39 3.48 13.20
N VAL A 43 -0.51 2.58 12.82
CA VAL A 43 -0.45 1.15 13.19
C VAL A 43 0.81 0.49 12.61
N ILE A 44 1.07 0.72 11.32
CA ILE A 44 2.26 0.19 10.64
C ILE A 44 3.57 0.71 11.27
N GLN A 45 3.60 1.98 11.71
CA GLN A 45 4.75 2.56 12.42
C GLN A 45 4.97 1.95 13.80
N GLN A 46 3.90 1.65 14.54
CA GLN A 46 3.98 0.97 15.83
C GLN A 46 4.62 -0.42 15.68
N GLU A 47 4.34 -1.11 14.57
CA GLU A 47 4.91 -2.43 14.24
C GLU A 47 6.29 -2.34 13.55
N TYR A 48 6.89 -1.16 13.44
CA TYR A 48 8.17 -0.92 12.74
C TYR A 48 8.17 -1.41 11.28
N ILE A 49 7.01 -1.51 10.65
CA ILE A 49 6.88 -1.96 9.27
C ILE A 49 7.20 -0.77 8.34
N PRO A 50 8.16 -0.91 7.41
CA PRO A 50 8.52 0.17 6.49
C PRO A 50 7.44 0.38 5.43
N PHE A 51 7.08 1.63 5.15
CA PHE A 51 6.18 2.00 4.05
C PHE A 51 6.78 3.08 3.14
N ALA A 52 6.16 3.29 1.98
CA ALA A 52 6.62 4.25 0.99
C ALA A 52 5.45 4.97 0.32
N HIS A 53 5.54 6.29 0.23
CA HIS A 53 4.64 7.07 -0.60
C HIS A 53 5.02 6.93 -2.08
N VAL A 54 4.02 6.68 -2.92
CA VAL A 54 4.15 6.60 -4.38
C VAL A 54 3.23 7.65 -4.97
N ASN A 55 3.76 8.54 -5.81
CA ASN A 55 2.93 9.47 -6.55
C ASN A 55 2.50 8.82 -7.87
N ALA A 56 1.20 8.84 -8.16
CA ALA A 56 0.65 8.28 -9.39
C ALA A 56 1.15 9.02 -10.66
N SER A 57 1.57 10.28 -10.53
CA SER A 57 2.13 11.08 -11.62
C SER A 57 3.57 10.68 -11.98
N ASP A 58 4.24 9.88 -11.15
CA ASP A 58 5.62 9.46 -11.40
C ASP A 58 5.68 8.39 -12.51
N LYS A 59 6.71 8.46 -13.37
CA LYS A 59 6.92 7.41 -14.38
C LYS A 59 7.13 6.05 -13.68
N PRO A 60 6.51 4.96 -14.16
CA PRO A 60 6.60 3.63 -13.53
C PRO A 60 8.05 3.16 -13.26
N ARG A 61 8.98 3.49 -14.16
CA ARG A 61 10.41 3.19 -13.99
C ARG A 61 11.02 3.80 -12.71
N PHE A 62 10.64 5.03 -12.36
CA PHE A 62 11.16 5.72 -11.19
C PHE A 62 10.53 5.20 -9.90
N VAL A 63 9.24 4.86 -9.95
CA VAL A 63 8.53 4.17 -8.87
C VAL A 63 9.21 2.82 -8.59
N ARG A 64 9.41 1.99 -9.61
CA ARG A 64 10.09 0.69 -9.51
C ARG A 64 11.47 0.82 -8.88
N ASN A 65 12.32 1.73 -9.38
CA ASN A 65 13.66 1.92 -8.84
C ASN A 65 13.65 2.34 -7.36
N ARG A 66 12.71 3.19 -6.96
CA ARG A 66 12.57 3.63 -5.55
C ARG A 66 12.12 2.51 -4.63
N ILE A 67 11.18 1.67 -5.09
CA ILE A 67 10.75 0.46 -4.37
C ILE A 67 11.95 -0.48 -4.21
N MET A 68 12.67 -0.77 -5.29
CA MET A 68 13.84 -1.66 -5.25
C MET A 68 14.91 -1.16 -4.28
N LYS A 69 15.28 0.13 -4.31
CA LYS A 69 16.25 0.71 -3.37
C LYS A 69 15.78 0.63 -1.90
N LYS A 70 14.48 0.75 -1.64
CA LYS A 70 13.95 0.61 -0.27
C LYS A 70 14.02 -0.84 0.20
N ILE A 71 13.65 -1.80 -0.66
CA ILE A 71 13.69 -3.23 -0.37
C ILE A 71 15.14 -3.73 -0.22
N GLU A 72 16.06 -3.21 -1.04
CA GLU A 72 17.47 -3.58 -1.04
C GLU A 72 18.09 -3.51 0.37
N ARG A 73 17.77 -2.46 1.14
CA ARG A 73 18.22 -2.33 2.54
C ARG A 73 17.79 -3.48 3.46
N PHE A 74 16.68 -4.14 3.16
CA PHE A 74 16.18 -5.28 3.91
C PHE A 74 16.67 -6.62 3.35
N THR A 75 17.06 -6.68 2.07
CA THR A 75 17.49 -7.93 1.41
C THR A 75 19.01 -8.11 1.43
N THR A 76 19.78 -7.07 1.10
CA THR A 76 21.25 -7.13 0.93
C THR A 76 22.02 -6.53 2.11
N LEU A 77 21.46 -5.55 2.84
CA LEU A 77 22.11 -4.90 4.00
C LEU A 77 21.66 -5.48 5.35
N ARG A 78 21.31 -6.78 5.39
CA ARG A 78 21.08 -7.48 6.65
C ARG A 78 22.41 -7.53 7.42
N LYS A 79 22.38 -7.27 8.73
CA LYS A 79 23.57 -7.20 9.63
C LYS A 79 24.47 -8.45 9.67
N ASN A 80 24.20 -9.49 8.88
CA ASN A 80 25.10 -10.61 8.69
C ASN A 80 26.06 -10.34 7.53
N LEU A 81 27.19 -9.70 7.86
CA LEU A 81 28.28 -9.41 6.94
C LEU A 81 28.89 -10.69 6.32
N PHE A 82 28.73 -11.85 6.97
CA PHE A 82 29.37 -13.12 6.60
C PHE A 82 28.41 -14.23 6.17
N GLU A 83 27.09 -13.99 6.16
CA GLU A 83 26.11 -15.02 5.85
C GLU A 83 25.13 -14.51 4.78
N ARG A 84 25.40 -14.87 3.53
CA ARG A 84 24.49 -14.59 2.41
C ARG A 84 23.34 -15.58 2.48
N VAL A 85 22.12 -15.07 2.67
CA VAL A 85 20.90 -15.89 2.58
C VAL A 85 20.57 -16.06 1.10
N TYR A 86 20.74 -17.28 0.59
CA TYR A 86 20.34 -17.65 -0.75
C TYR A 86 18.91 -18.19 -0.73
N PRO A 87 18.03 -17.75 -1.64
CA PRO A 87 16.71 -18.34 -1.76
C PRO A 87 16.85 -19.81 -2.14
N ILE A 88 16.22 -20.71 -1.38
CA ILE A 88 16.12 -22.13 -1.71
C ILE A 88 14.84 -22.42 -2.49
N LYS A 89 14.85 -23.48 -3.30
CA LYS A 89 13.64 -23.95 -3.98
C LYS A 89 12.64 -24.50 -2.97
N ALA A 90 11.34 -24.30 -3.20
CA ALA A 90 10.28 -24.79 -2.32
C ALA A 90 10.38 -26.30 -2.03
N GLN A 91 10.75 -27.12 -3.03
CA GLN A 91 10.97 -28.55 -2.84
C GLN A 91 12.10 -28.88 -1.85
N LEU A 92 13.16 -28.07 -1.84
CA LEU A 92 14.27 -28.23 -0.89
C LEU A 92 13.85 -27.78 0.51
N ALA A 93 13.09 -26.68 0.61
CA ALA A 93 12.51 -26.22 1.86
C ALA A 93 11.66 -27.33 2.51
N GLN A 94 10.78 -27.98 1.75
CA GLN A 94 9.95 -29.07 2.26
C GLN A 94 10.78 -30.24 2.80
N LYS A 95 11.82 -30.68 2.07
CA LYS A 95 12.71 -31.74 2.53
C LYS A 95 13.45 -31.40 3.83
N LEU A 96 13.82 -30.13 4.01
CA LEU A 96 14.48 -29.66 5.24
C LEU A 96 13.52 -29.69 6.42
N ILE A 97 12.25 -29.30 6.23
CA ILE A 97 11.19 -29.43 7.25
C ILE A 97 11.00 -30.90 7.62
N ASP A 98 10.84 -31.77 6.63
CA ASP A 98 10.58 -33.19 6.84
C ASP A 98 11.74 -33.88 7.56
N ALA A 99 12.98 -33.43 7.32
CA ALA A 99 14.18 -33.89 8.01
C ALA A 99 14.37 -33.28 9.42
N GLY A 100 13.46 -32.42 9.88
CA GLY A 100 13.53 -31.76 11.18
C GLY A 100 14.67 -30.74 11.28
N TYR A 101 15.15 -30.20 10.15
CA TYR A 101 16.16 -29.16 10.15
C TYR A 101 15.57 -27.88 10.75
N LEU A 102 16.13 -27.42 11.87
CA LEU A 102 15.71 -26.19 12.55
C LEU A 102 16.87 -25.20 12.57
N HIS A 103 16.69 -24.04 11.95
CA HIS A 103 17.69 -22.97 12.01
C HIS A 103 17.49 -22.15 13.28
N TYR A 104 18.55 -21.97 14.07
CA TYR A 104 18.47 -21.15 15.27
C TYR A 104 18.49 -19.67 14.88
N SER A 105 17.33 -19.02 14.96
CA SER A 105 17.21 -17.60 14.63
C SER A 105 17.85 -16.73 15.69
N LYS A 106 18.33 -15.54 15.27
CA LYS A 106 18.81 -14.49 16.19
C LYS A 106 17.76 -13.97 17.16
N PHE A 107 16.49 -14.28 16.95
CA PHE A 107 15.40 -14.01 17.90
C PHE A 107 15.26 -15.08 19.00
N GLY A 108 16.22 -16.02 19.10
CA GLY A 108 16.20 -17.08 20.11
C GLY A 108 15.10 -18.12 19.91
N LYS A 109 14.62 -18.26 18.67
CA LYS A 109 13.58 -19.21 18.27
C LYS A 109 14.11 -20.11 17.18
N PHE A 110 13.80 -21.40 17.26
CA PHE A 110 14.02 -22.32 16.15
C PHE A 110 13.03 -21.98 15.03
N CYS A 111 13.56 -21.52 13.89
CA CYS A 111 12.78 -21.26 12.69
C CYS A 111 12.77 -22.55 11.85
N PRO A 112 11.59 -23.12 11.55
CA PRO A 112 11.53 -24.40 10.88
C PRO A 112 12.10 -24.39 9.46
N VAL A 113 12.07 -23.29 8.71
CA VAL A 113 12.87 -23.03 7.50
C VAL A 113 12.91 -21.52 7.26
N SER A 114 14.05 -20.98 6.83
CA SER A 114 14.21 -19.62 6.28
C SER A 114 13.99 -19.58 4.78
#